data_AF-A0A952EXH0-F1
#
_entry.id   AF-A0A952EXH0-F1
#
_cell.length_a   1.000
_cell.length_b   1.000
_cell.length_c   1.000
_cell.angle_alpha   90.00
_cell.angle_beta   90.00
_cell.angle_gamma   90.00
#
_symmetry.space_group_name_H-M   'P 1'
#
loop_
_entity.id
_entity.type
_entity.pdbx_description
1 polymer ?
#
loop_
_entity_poly.entity_id
_entity_poly.type
_entity_poly.pdbx_seq_one_letter_code
_entity_poly.pdbx_strand_id
1 'polypeptide(L)'
;PFIIADADTGHGGDAHVRNLIRRFVEVGVPGYHIEDQKPGVKKCGHQGGKVLVSENEQILRLNAARFQLDVMGVPGIIVARTDAEAANLLDGCADERDQPFILGVTNLEVPSYKAVFLAVHRKLHQAGFDEVRGHLMFAVSDAEYAAADRWLERKGLLSAINEGIASFKKTPDGSVDNMLDKVVQRVLDAWQGEADLKTYRRAVAEAIALRTSQGESVEMTADQWLAFAKRASWFAAREKAKSMEITVRWDCELAKTPEGYYQVQGGLEYAIAKSLAAAPFADILWMETATANLEEAKAFSDAIHAEFPEKMLAYNLSPSFNWDTTGMTDEQMKRFPEELGKLGAVFNFITYGGHQIDGLAAEDFATALRQDGMLSLARLQRKFRLLESPYRTPQTLVGGPRLDAALMAASGRTATTKSMGKGSTQHQHLVQTELPP
;
A
#
# COMPACT_ATOMS: atom_id res chain seq x y z
N PRO A 1 -0.40 18.51 18.91
CA PRO A 1 -1.40 18.27 17.84
C PRO A 1 -1.41 16.77 17.52
N PHE A 2 -2.45 16.03 17.91
CA PHE A 2 -2.47 14.57 17.71
C PHE A 2 -2.67 14.24 16.23
N ILE A 3 -1.56 13.92 15.55
CA ILE A 3 -1.47 13.65 14.13
C ILE A 3 -0.50 12.47 13.94
N ILE A 4 -0.91 11.46 13.19
CA ILE A 4 -0.01 10.44 12.65
C ILE A 4 0.11 10.71 11.15
N ALA A 5 1.33 10.90 10.67
CA ALA A 5 1.61 11.23 9.28
C ALA A 5 2.23 10.05 8.52
N ASP A 6 1.98 10.01 7.22
CA ASP A 6 2.58 9.05 6.30
C ASP A 6 4.05 9.40 6.04
N ALA A 7 4.97 8.49 6.37
CA ALA A 7 6.39 8.61 6.05
C ALA A 7 6.81 7.70 4.88
N ASP A 8 5.83 7.15 4.15
CA ASP A 8 5.98 6.19 3.06
C ASP A 8 6.89 5.02 3.48
N THR A 9 7.88 4.71 2.64
CA THR A 9 8.94 3.73 2.92
C THR A 9 10.16 4.37 3.60
N GLY A 10 10.06 5.63 4.04
CA GLY A 10 11.19 6.42 4.55
C GLY A 10 12.02 7.15 3.49
N HIS A 11 11.58 7.12 2.22
CA HIS A 11 12.17 7.85 1.08
C HIS A 11 13.65 7.52 0.77
N GLY A 12 14.14 6.36 1.22
CA GLY A 12 15.49 5.86 0.93
C GLY A 12 16.10 5.15 2.13
N GLY A 13 17.44 5.19 2.25
CA GLY A 13 18.17 4.64 3.39
C GLY A 13 18.04 5.47 4.68
N ASP A 14 18.79 5.09 5.70
CA ASP A 14 18.78 5.67 7.06
C ASP A 14 18.85 7.21 7.10
N ALA A 15 19.70 7.83 6.27
CA ALA A 15 19.84 9.28 6.22
C ALA A 15 18.55 9.98 5.76
N HIS A 16 17.81 9.36 4.84
CA HIS A 16 16.53 9.86 4.34
C HIS A 16 15.45 9.76 5.41
N VAL A 17 15.37 8.59 6.06
CA VAL A 17 14.44 8.35 7.19
C VAL A 17 14.65 9.40 8.28
N ARG A 18 15.90 9.58 8.74
CA ARG A 18 16.20 10.57 9.78
C ARG A 18 15.84 12.00 9.36
N ASN A 19 16.17 12.38 8.12
CA ASN A 19 15.82 13.71 7.62
C ASN A 19 14.30 13.92 7.55
N LEU A 20 13.54 12.90 7.15
CA LEU A 20 12.09 12.93 7.08
C LEU A 20 11.45 13.07 8.46
N ILE A 21 11.87 12.23 9.42
CA ILE A 21 11.40 12.32 10.80
C ILE A 21 11.71 13.69 11.41
N ARG A 22 12.93 14.21 11.22
CA ARG A 22 13.29 15.56 11.66
C ARG A 22 12.33 16.62 11.12
N ARG A 23 12.01 16.58 9.83
CA ARG A 23 11.07 17.54 9.19
C ARG A 23 9.68 17.46 9.80
N PHE A 24 9.18 16.27 10.10
CA PHE A 24 7.89 16.11 10.77
C PHE A 24 7.91 16.66 12.21
N VAL A 25 8.95 16.35 12.96
CA VAL A 25 9.11 16.83 14.34
C VAL A 25 9.21 18.36 14.39
N GLU A 26 9.97 18.99 13.48
CA GLU A 26 10.16 20.45 13.42
C GLU A 26 8.85 21.22 13.22
N VAL A 27 7.83 20.61 12.59
CA VAL A 27 6.49 21.20 12.41
C VAL A 27 5.47 20.68 13.44
N GLY A 28 5.91 19.90 14.42
CA GLY A 28 5.12 19.48 15.58
C GLY A 28 4.28 18.21 15.39
N VAL A 29 4.53 17.40 14.35
CA VAL A 29 3.85 16.10 14.18
C VAL A 29 4.41 15.09 15.19
N PRO A 30 3.56 14.41 15.99
CA PRO A 30 4.02 13.49 17.04
C PRO A 30 4.08 12.01 16.63
N GLY A 31 3.53 11.60 15.48
CA GLY A 31 3.53 10.19 15.06
C GLY A 31 3.71 10.00 13.56
N TYR A 32 4.30 8.86 13.18
CA TYR A 32 4.75 8.60 11.82
C TYR A 32 4.59 7.11 11.49
N HIS A 33 4.05 6.78 10.32
CA HIS A 33 4.00 5.39 9.85
C HIS A 33 4.97 5.13 8.71
N ILE A 34 5.72 4.03 8.79
CA ILE A 34 6.70 3.59 7.78
C ILE A 34 6.33 2.19 7.31
N GLU A 35 6.27 1.98 6.00
CA GLU A 35 5.89 0.70 5.39
C GLU A 35 7.07 -0.07 4.76
N ASP A 36 6.93 -1.39 4.71
CA ASP A 36 7.94 -2.35 4.24
C ASP A 36 7.98 -2.55 2.71
N GLN A 37 7.46 -1.60 1.93
CA GLN A 37 7.61 -1.60 0.47
C GLN A 37 8.99 -1.06 0.04
N LYS A 38 9.38 -1.39 -1.20
CA LYS A 38 10.56 -0.85 -1.87
C LYS A 38 10.27 0.55 -2.46
N PRO A 39 11.05 1.59 -2.14
CA PRO A 39 10.89 2.92 -2.74
C PRO A 39 11.07 2.88 -4.26
N GLY A 40 10.36 3.77 -4.97
CA GLY A 40 10.41 3.85 -6.45
C GLY A 40 9.53 2.83 -7.19
N VAL A 41 9.08 1.79 -6.50
CA VAL A 41 8.07 0.83 -6.98
C VAL A 41 6.88 0.72 -6.03
N LYS A 42 6.76 1.66 -5.08
CA LYS A 42 5.62 1.75 -4.17
C LYS A 42 4.33 1.78 -4.97
N LYS A 43 3.42 0.88 -4.60
CA LYS A 43 2.05 0.85 -5.12
C LYS A 43 1.08 1.17 -4.00
N CYS A 44 -0.07 1.74 -4.36
CA CYS A 44 -1.15 1.91 -3.40
C CYS A 44 -1.60 0.51 -2.91
N GLY A 45 -2.08 0.41 -1.67
CA GLY A 45 -2.39 -0.85 -0.96
C GLY A 45 -3.30 -1.85 -1.67
N HIS A 46 -3.93 -1.48 -2.80
CA HIS A 46 -4.91 -2.28 -3.53
C HIS A 46 -4.46 -2.65 -4.96
N GLN A 47 -3.23 -2.33 -5.34
CA GLN A 47 -2.69 -2.63 -6.68
C GLN A 47 -1.75 -3.83 -6.61
N GLY A 48 -1.81 -4.70 -7.63
CA GLY A 48 -0.88 -5.82 -7.77
C GLY A 48 0.56 -5.37 -8.05
N GLY A 49 1.52 -6.28 -7.87
CA GLY A 49 2.94 -6.01 -8.12
C GLY A 49 3.60 -5.19 -7.01
N LYS A 50 3.08 -5.27 -5.77
CA LYS A 50 3.77 -4.70 -4.61
C LYS A 50 5.08 -5.44 -4.38
N VAL A 51 6.15 -4.67 -4.20
CA VAL A 51 7.49 -5.17 -3.92
C VAL A 51 7.85 -4.82 -2.49
N LEU A 52 8.03 -5.83 -1.65
CA LEU A 52 8.53 -5.68 -0.29
C LEU A 52 10.05 -5.53 -0.27
N VAL A 53 10.57 -4.93 0.79
CA VAL A 53 11.98 -5.07 1.17
C VAL A 53 12.17 -6.20 2.18
N SER A 54 13.42 -6.60 2.40
CA SER A 54 13.74 -7.57 3.44
C SER A 54 13.40 -7.01 4.83
N GLU A 55 13.05 -7.91 5.75
CA GLU A 55 12.65 -7.53 7.11
C GLU A 55 13.74 -6.71 7.85
N ASN A 56 15.01 -7.03 7.65
CA ASN A 56 16.12 -6.24 8.22
C ASN A 56 16.12 -4.79 7.73
N GLU A 57 15.78 -4.52 6.47
CA GLU A 57 15.73 -3.17 5.92
C GLU A 57 14.60 -2.38 6.56
N GLN A 58 13.42 -2.98 6.72
CA GLN A 58 12.30 -2.34 7.41
C GLN A 58 12.66 -1.99 8.86
N ILE A 59 13.24 -2.93 9.61
CA ILE A 59 13.68 -2.69 10.99
C ILE A 59 14.75 -1.59 11.06
N LEU A 60 15.67 -1.53 10.11
CA LEU A 60 16.66 -0.46 10.03
C LEU A 60 15.99 0.91 9.85
N ARG A 61 14.91 1.02 9.07
CA ARG A 61 14.14 2.26 8.94
C ARG A 61 13.48 2.64 10.27
N LEU A 62 12.81 1.70 10.94
CA LEU A 62 12.16 1.93 12.23
C LEU A 62 13.18 2.38 13.31
N ASN A 63 14.33 1.71 13.36
CA ASN A 63 15.38 2.04 14.30
C ASN A 63 16.05 3.39 13.98
N ALA A 64 16.25 3.72 12.71
CA ALA A 64 16.74 5.05 12.29
C ALA A 64 15.76 6.17 12.67
N ALA A 65 14.45 5.92 12.54
CA ALA A 65 13.42 6.84 13.00
C ALA A 65 13.48 7.05 14.52
N ARG A 66 13.58 5.96 15.30
CA ARG A 66 13.73 6.05 16.77
C ARG A 66 14.99 6.82 17.17
N PHE A 67 16.13 6.52 16.56
CA PHE A 67 17.37 7.24 16.82
C PHE A 67 17.22 8.75 16.58
N GLN A 68 16.54 9.17 15.50
CA GLN A 68 16.32 10.59 15.24
C GLN A 68 15.41 11.23 16.30
N LEU A 69 14.37 10.53 16.74
CA LEU A 69 13.47 10.99 17.81
C LEU A 69 14.20 11.16 19.13
N ASP A 70 15.07 10.21 19.48
CA ASP A 70 15.90 10.25 20.69
C ASP A 70 16.87 11.44 20.64
N VAL A 71 17.52 11.69 19.50
CA VAL A 71 18.39 12.86 19.29
C VAL A 71 17.64 14.18 19.49
N MET A 72 16.37 14.24 19.09
CA MET A 72 15.53 15.43 19.25
C MET A 72 14.86 15.53 20.63
N GLY A 73 15.00 14.50 21.49
CA GLY A 73 14.33 14.43 22.78
C GLY A 73 12.80 14.37 22.68
N VAL A 74 12.27 13.79 21.58
CA VAL A 74 10.82 13.73 21.32
C VAL A 74 10.35 12.27 21.42
N PRO A 75 9.41 11.95 22.33
CA PRO A 75 8.84 10.60 22.44
C PRO A 75 7.78 10.39 21.34
N GLY A 76 8.19 10.47 20.08
CA GLY A 76 7.31 10.30 18.94
C GLY A 76 6.83 8.86 18.77
N ILE A 77 5.64 8.70 18.21
CA ILE A 77 4.98 7.40 17.97
C ILE A 77 5.43 6.85 16.62
N ILE A 78 6.01 5.65 16.60
CA ILE A 78 6.38 4.94 15.39
C ILE A 78 5.33 3.86 15.10
N VAL A 79 4.73 3.93 13.92
CA VAL A 79 3.81 2.90 13.41
C VAL A 79 4.52 2.11 12.32
N ALA A 80 4.67 0.79 12.51
CA ALA A 80 5.20 -0.08 11.46
C ALA A 80 4.04 -0.66 10.64
N ARG A 81 4.02 -0.32 9.36
CA ARG A 81 3.09 -0.88 8.39
C ARG A 81 3.73 -2.06 7.65
N THR A 82 2.97 -3.12 7.43
CA THR A 82 3.32 -4.16 6.45
C THR A 82 2.30 -4.22 5.32
N ASP A 83 2.79 -4.39 4.10
CA ASP A 83 1.99 -4.64 2.90
C ASP A 83 1.98 -6.12 2.48
N ALA A 84 2.51 -7.01 3.32
CA ALA A 84 2.73 -8.42 3.00
C ALA A 84 1.44 -9.25 2.80
N GLU A 85 0.27 -8.74 3.21
CA GLU A 85 -1.02 -9.41 2.97
C GLU A 85 -1.28 -9.58 1.46
N ALA A 86 -1.13 -8.51 0.68
CA ALA A 86 -1.37 -8.54 -0.76
C ALA A 86 -0.09 -8.46 -1.61
N ALA A 87 1.09 -8.61 -1.01
CA ALA A 87 2.35 -8.52 -1.73
C ALA A 87 2.65 -9.75 -2.60
N ASN A 88 3.26 -9.51 -3.77
CA ASN A 88 3.64 -10.58 -4.70
C ASN A 88 5.16 -10.70 -4.85
N LEU A 89 5.92 -9.64 -4.52
CA LEU A 89 7.34 -9.55 -4.83
C LEU A 89 8.17 -9.11 -3.61
N LEU A 90 9.46 -9.47 -3.63
CA LEU A 90 10.45 -9.13 -2.60
C LEU A 90 11.81 -8.81 -3.22
N ASP A 91 12.48 -7.77 -2.73
CA ASP A 91 13.76 -7.24 -3.27
C ASP A 91 15.02 -8.00 -2.85
N GLY A 92 14.89 -9.20 -2.31
CA GLY A 92 16.03 -10.02 -1.90
C GLY A 92 15.60 -11.27 -1.15
N CYS A 93 16.52 -12.22 -0.97
CA CYS A 93 16.27 -13.46 -0.24
C CYS A 93 17.19 -13.64 0.98
N ALA A 94 17.89 -12.57 1.37
CA ALA A 94 18.94 -12.63 2.39
C ALA A 94 18.39 -12.82 3.80
N ASP A 95 17.20 -12.29 4.10
CA ASP A 95 16.64 -12.34 5.45
C ASP A 95 15.91 -13.66 5.72
N GLU A 96 16.31 -14.33 6.80
CA GLU A 96 15.77 -15.63 7.20
C GLU A 96 14.27 -15.61 7.49
N ARG A 97 13.71 -14.45 7.84
CA ARG A 97 12.29 -14.30 8.18
C ARG A 97 11.40 -14.28 6.94
N ASP A 98 11.97 -13.93 5.79
CA ASP A 98 11.26 -13.87 4.49
C ASP A 98 11.37 -15.17 3.70
N GLN A 99 12.46 -15.92 3.91
CA GLN A 99 12.75 -17.19 3.25
C GLN A 99 11.60 -18.22 3.25
N PRO A 100 10.80 -18.39 4.32
CA PRO A 100 9.66 -19.33 4.32
C PRO A 100 8.55 -19.00 3.32
N PHE A 101 8.49 -17.75 2.84
CA PHE A 101 7.44 -17.23 1.98
C PHE A 101 7.85 -17.08 0.52
N ILE A 102 9.15 -17.15 0.21
CA ILE A 102 9.65 -17.07 -1.16
C ILE A 102 9.22 -18.31 -1.97
N LEU A 103 8.70 -18.06 -3.17
CA LEU A 103 8.29 -19.07 -4.13
C LEU A 103 9.47 -19.45 -5.03
N GLY A 104 9.59 -20.74 -5.30
CA GLY A 104 10.55 -21.27 -6.24
C GLY A 104 9.94 -22.34 -7.13
N VAL A 105 10.63 -22.56 -8.24
CA VAL A 105 10.27 -23.53 -9.28
C VAL A 105 10.69 -24.92 -8.81
N THR A 106 9.80 -25.90 -8.89
CA THR A 106 10.13 -27.31 -8.62
C THR A 106 10.42 -28.09 -9.91
N ASN A 107 9.87 -27.64 -11.05
CA ASN A 107 10.18 -28.16 -12.37
C ASN A 107 11.35 -27.40 -13.01
N LEU A 108 12.59 -27.83 -12.75
CA LEU A 108 13.81 -27.15 -13.21
C LEU A 108 14.07 -27.24 -14.74
N GLU A 109 13.19 -27.89 -15.50
CA GLU A 109 13.27 -27.96 -16.97
C GLU A 109 12.73 -26.69 -17.65
N VAL A 110 12.03 -25.82 -16.90
CA VAL A 110 11.58 -24.53 -17.45
C VAL A 110 12.75 -23.54 -17.51
N PRO A 111 12.87 -22.74 -18.59
CA PRO A 111 13.76 -21.59 -18.60
C PRO A 111 13.29 -20.53 -17.59
N SER A 112 14.18 -19.62 -17.20
CA SER A 112 13.83 -18.54 -16.27
C SER A 112 12.69 -17.68 -16.81
N TYR A 113 11.82 -17.21 -15.91
CA TYR A 113 10.70 -16.34 -16.28
C TYR A 113 11.17 -15.09 -17.05
N LYS A 114 12.24 -14.45 -16.56
CA LYS A 114 12.90 -13.33 -17.24
C LYS A 114 13.27 -13.64 -18.69
N ALA A 115 13.92 -14.77 -18.96
CA ALA A 115 14.34 -15.11 -20.32
C ALA A 115 13.14 -15.31 -21.25
N VAL A 116 12.08 -15.97 -20.77
CA VAL A 116 10.83 -16.15 -21.52
C VAL A 116 10.15 -14.81 -21.80
N PHE A 117 10.01 -13.95 -20.80
CA PHE A 117 9.41 -12.63 -20.94
C PHE A 117 10.17 -11.78 -21.98
N LEU A 118 11.50 -11.72 -21.90
CA LEU A 118 12.31 -10.94 -22.82
C LEU A 118 12.35 -11.55 -24.23
N ALA A 119 12.18 -12.87 -24.38
CA ALA A 119 12.07 -13.51 -25.69
C ALA A 119 10.79 -13.09 -26.43
N VAL A 120 9.67 -12.94 -25.71
CA VAL A 120 8.41 -12.40 -26.27
C VAL A 120 8.62 -10.97 -26.77
N HIS A 121 9.19 -10.08 -25.95
CA HIS A 121 9.50 -8.70 -26.35
C HIS A 121 10.40 -8.64 -27.60
N ARG A 122 11.46 -9.46 -27.63
CA ARG A 122 12.37 -9.54 -28.77
C ARG A 122 11.65 -9.95 -30.06
N LYS A 123 10.75 -10.95 -30.00
CA LYS A 123 9.98 -11.39 -31.17
C LYS A 123 9.02 -10.34 -31.67
N LEU A 124 8.31 -9.64 -30.78
CA LEU A 124 7.42 -8.54 -31.15
C LEU A 124 8.21 -7.42 -31.83
N HIS A 125 9.36 -7.02 -31.27
CA HIS A 125 10.22 -6.04 -31.91
C HIS A 125 10.70 -6.49 -33.30
N GLN A 126 11.19 -7.73 -33.44
CA GLN A 126 11.59 -8.30 -34.73
C GLN A 126 10.45 -8.37 -35.76
N ALA A 127 9.20 -8.44 -35.29
CA ALA A 127 8.02 -8.40 -36.14
C ALA A 127 7.61 -6.96 -36.58
N GLY A 128 8.39 -5.93 -36.21
CA GLY A 128 8.17 -4.53 -36.60
C GLY A 128 7.41 -3.69 -35.58
N PHE A 129 7.27 -4.17 -34.33
CA PHE A 129 6.73 -3.37 -33.22
C PHE A 129 7.87 -2.66 -32.48
N ASP A 130 8.41 -1.60 -33.09
CA ASP A 130 9.62 -0.89 -32.61
C ASP A 130 9.49 -0.34 -31.18
N GLU A 131 8.27 -0.05 -30.73
CA GLU A 131 8.00 0.41 -29.36
C GLU A 131 8.19 -0.70 -28.30
N VAL A 132 8.10 -1.99 -28.68
CA VAL A 132 8.29 -3.15 -27.79
C VAL A 132 9.78 -3.52 -27.67
N ARG A 133 10.63 -2.51 -27.43
CA ARG A 133 12.09 -2.65 -27.38
C ARG A 133 12.68 -2.91 -26.00
N GLY A 134 11.85 -3.20 -24.99
CA GLY A 134 12.29 -3.41 -23.60
C GLY A 134 13.35 -4.51 -23.41
N HIS A 135 13.40 -5.49 -24.32
CA HIS A 135 14.45 -6.51 -24.32
C HIS A 135 15.87 -5.93 -24.51
N LEU A 136 16.02 -4.77 -25.17
CA LEU A 136 17.30 -4.08 -25.36
C LEU A 136 17.87 -3.49 -24.06
N MET A 137 17.09 -3.43 -22.98
CA MET A 137 17.59 -3.05 -21.65
C MET A 137 18.48 -4.12 -21.02
N PHE A 138 18.54 -5.32 -21.61
CA PHE A 138 19.24 -6.47 -21.09
C PHE A 138 20.19 -7.08 -22.13
N ALA A 139 21.31 -7.63 -21.65
CA ALA A 139 22.25 -8.41 -22.44
C ALA A 139 22.06 -9.91 -22.17
N VAL A 140 20.87 -10.44 -22.47
CA VAL A 140 20.58 -11.88 -22.34
C VAL A 140 21.36 -12.67 -23.39
N SER A 141 21.95 -13.79 -23.00
CA SER A 141 22.78 -14.58 -23.91
C SER A 141 21.95 -15.28 -25.00
N ASP A 142 22.57 -15.55 -26.16
CA ASP A 142 21.91 -16.31 -27.24
C ASP A 142 21.46 -17.70 -26.78
N ALA A 143 22.20 -18.33 -25.86
CA ALA A 143 21.88 -19.63 -25.31
C ALA A 143 20.60 -19.61 -24.45
N GLU A 144 20.44 -18.60 -23.59
CA GLU A 144 19.21 -18.40 -22.79
C GLU A 144 18.02 -18.07 -23.67
N TYR A 145 18.21 -17.20 -24.67
CA TYR A 145 17.15 -16.91 -25.64
C TYR A 145 16.74 -18.16 -26.41
N ALA A 146 17.68 -18.98 -26.87
CA ALA A 146 17.38 -20.22 -27.57
C ALA A 146 16.63 -21.22 -26.67
N ALA A 147 16.94 -21.26 -25.36
CA ALA A 147 16.20 -22.08 -24.40
C ALA A 147 14.74 -21.60 -24.22
N ALA A 148 14.55 -20.28 -24.08
CA ALA A 148 13.23 -19.66 -24.01
C ALA A 148 12.42 -19.88 -25.30
N ASP A 149 13.03 -19.72 -26.47
CA ASP A 149 12.40 -19.95 -27.77
C ASP A 149 11.93 -21.40 -27.92
N ARG A 150 12.79 -22.38 -27.58
CA ARG A 150 12.42 -23.80 -27.60
C ARG A 150 11.25 -24.09 -26.66
N TRP A 151 11.20 -23.43 -25.50
CA TRP A 151 10.11 -23.59 -24.55
C TRP A 151 8.79 -23.02 -25.10
N LEU A 152 8.83 -21.79 -25.64
CA LEU A 152 7.69 -21.15 -26.30
C LEU A 152 7.14 -22.02 -27.46
N GLU A 153 8.03 -22.64 -28.23
CA GLU A 153 7.67 -23.55 -29.32
C GLU A 153 6.99 -24.81 -28.81
N ARG A 154 7.59 -25.50 -27.82
CA ARG A 154 7.04 -26.72 -27.22
C ARG A 154 5.66 -26.49 -26.61
N LYS A 155 5.38 -25.30 -26.08
CA LYS A 155 4.07 -24.93 -25.52
C LYS A 155 3.07 -24.42 -26.56
N GLY A 156 3.44 -24.37 -27.84
CA GLY A 156 2.58 -23.83 -28.90
C GLY A 156 2.32 -22.32 -28.78
N LEU A 157 3.07 -21.62 -27.94
CA LEU A 157 2.89 -20.19 -27.69
C LEU A 157 3.43 -19.34 -28.84
N LEU A 158 4.38 -19.85 -29.63
CA LEU A 158 4.85 -19.15 -30.83
C LEU A 158 3.73 -18.92 -31.85
N SER A 159 2.85 -19.91 -32.07
CA SER A 159 1.69 -19.74 -32.96
C SER A 159 0.77 -18.64 -32.45
N ALA A 160 0.47 -18.68 -31.14
CA ALA A 160 -0.38 -17.67 -30.50
C ALA A 160 0.19 -16.25 -30.59
N ILE A 161 1.51 -16.09 -30.41
CA ILE A 161 2.20 -14.81 -30.57
C ILE A 161 2.08 -14.31 -32.02
N ASN A 162 2.33 -15.18 -32.99
CA ASN A 162 2.26 -14.85 -34.42
C ASN A 162 0.82 -14.52 -34.87
N GLU A 163 -0.17 -15.25 -34.37
CA GLU A 163 -1.59 -14.96 -34.58
C GLU A 163 -1.99 -13.60 -33.99
N GLY A 164 -1.51 -13.28 -32.79
CA GLY A 164 -1.71 -11.97 -32.16
C GLY A 164 -1.13 -10.83 -33.00
N ILE A 165 0.12 -10.99 -33.46
CA ILE A 165 0.80 -10.06 -34.37
C ILE A 165 -0.01 -9.86 -35.67
N ALA A 166 -0.42 -10.96 -36.32
CA ALA A 166 -1.13 -10.91 -37.59
C ALA A 166 -2.50 -10.26 -37.45
N SER A 167 -3.23 -10.57 -36.36
CA SER A 167 -4.52 -9.98 -36.04
C SER A 167 -4.40 -8.47 -35.86
N PHE A 168 -3.44 -8.01 -35.04
CA PHE A 168 -3.23 -6.58 -34.79
C PHE A 168 -2.84 -5.81 -36.06
N LYS A 169 -1.98 -6.38 -36.92
CA LYS A 169 -1.61 -5.77 -38.20
C LYS A 169 -2.78 -5.65 -39.18
N LYS A 170 -3.75 -6.56 -39.13
CA LYS A 170 -4.91 -6.58 -40.02
C LYS A 170 -6.01 -5.63 -39.54
N THR A 171 -6.28 -5.65 -38.24
CA THR A 171 -7.27 -4.80 -37.59
C THR A 171 -6.67 -4.31 -36.28
N PRO A 172 -6.10 -3.09 -36.24
CA PRO A 172 -5.60 -2.53 -34.99
C PRO A 172 -6.77 -2.38 -34.00
N ASP A 173 -6.82 -3.24 -33.01
CA ASP A 173 -7.81 -3.23 -31.94
C ASP A 173 -7.16 -2.71 -30.65
N GLY A 174 -7.12 -1.38 -30.53
CA GLY A 174 -6.49 -0.68 -29.41
C GLY A 174 -5.00 -0.39 -29.59
N SER A 175 -4.29 -0.21 -28.48
CA SER A 175 -2.85 0.04 -28.45
C SER A 175 -2.04 -1.25 -28.55
N VAL A 176 -0.77 -1.13 -28.92
CA VAL A 176 0.19 -2.24 -28.84
C VAL A 176 0.31 -2.78 -27.42
N ASP A 177 0.10 -1.95 -26.40
CA ASP A 177 0.03 -2.39 -25.00
C ASP A 177 -1.06 -3.44 -24.78
N ASN A 178 -2.27 -3.25 -25.31
CA ASN A 178 -3.35 -4.22 -25.17
C ASN A 178 -3.01 -5.58 -25.81
N MET A 179 -2.31 -5.55 -26.95
CA MET A 179 -1.83 -6.79 -27.59
C MET A 179 -0.73 -7.44 -26.74
N LEU A 180 0.23 -6.65 -26.27
CA LEU A 180 1.34 -7.10 -25.44
C LEU A 180 0.82 -7.75 -24.15
N ASP A 181 -0.11 -7.10 -23.46
CA ASP A 181 -0.71 -7.61 -22.22
C ASP A 181 -1.41 -8.97 -22.45
N LYS A 182 -2.20 -9.11 -23.51
CA LYS A 182 -2.84 -10.39 -23.86
C LYS A 182 -1.83 -11.50 -24.12
N VAL A 183 -0.76 -11.19 -24.86
CA VAL A 183 0.30 -12.15 -25.19
C VAL A 183 1.09 -12.53 -23.93
N VAL A 184 1.53 -11.54 -23.17
CA VAL A 184 2.31 -11.72 -21.93
C VAL A 184 1.52 -12.51 -20.91
N GLN A 185 0.23 -12.19 -20.69
CA GLN A 185 -0.62 -12.93 -19.76
C GLN A 185 -0.70 -14.41 -20.14
N ARG A 186 -0.94 -14.72 -21.42
CA ARG A 186 -1.00 -16.11 -21.88
C ARG A 186 0.33 -16.86 -21.70
N VAL A 187 1.45 -16.18 -21.92
CA VAL A 187 2.79 -16.75 -21.68
C VAL A 187 3.04 -16.95 -20.19
N LEU A 188 2.65 -15.99 -19.35
CA LEU A 188 2.76 -16.05 -17.90
C LEU A 188 1.96 -17.22 -17.33
N ASP A 189 0.70 -17.38 -17.72
CA ASP A 189 -0.17 -18.47 -17.28
C ASP A 189 0.45 -19.84 -17.62
N ALA A 190 0.96 -19.99 -18.84
CA ALA A 190 1.61 -21.21 -19.29
C ALA A 190 2.93 -21.48 -18.53
N TRP A 191 3.70 -20.44 -18.24
CA TRP A 191 4.95 -20.55 -17.49
C TRP A 191 4.67 -20.95 -16.04
N GLN A 192 3.74 -20.27 -15.37
CA GLN A 192 3.33 -20.58 -13.99
C GLN A 192 2.79 -22.01 -13.87
N GLY A 193 1.95 -22.44 -14.83
CA GLY A 193 1.38 -23.78 -14.83
C GLY A 193 2.40 -24.91 -14.94
N GLU A 194 3.56 -24.68 -15.58
CA GLU A 194 4.62 -25.69 -15.67
C GLU A 194 5.71 -25.53 -14.61
N ALA A 195 5.96 -24.32 -14.13
CA ALA A 195 6.95 -24.02 -13.10
C ALA A 195 6.63 -24.67 -11.76
N ASP A 196 5.34 -24.93 -11.48
CA ASP A 196 4.85 -25.52 -10.22
C ASP A 196 5.39 -24.74 -9.00
N LEU A 197 5.14 -23.43 -9.00
CA LEU A 197 5.65 -22.50 -7.99
C LEU A 197 5.12 -22.85 -6.60
N LYS A 198 6.04 -23.08 -5.67
CA LYS A 198 5.71 -23.25 -4.25
C LYS A 198 6.85 -22.83 -3.36
N THR A 199 6.56 -22.61 -2.08
CA THR A 199 7.60 -22.36 -1.07
C THR A 199 8.42 -23.63 -0.83
N TYR A 200 9.69 -23.48 -0.43
CA TYR A 200 10.53 -24.65 -0.11
C TYR A 200 9.88 -25.55 0.94
N ARG A 201 9.23 -24.95 1.95
CA ARG A 201 8.46 -25.69 2.98
C ARG A 201 7.35 -26.55 2.38
N ARG A 202 6.63 -26.07 1.35
CA ARG A 202 5.57 -26.84 0.71
C ARG A 202 6.12 -27.96 -0.16
N ALA A 203 7.20 -27.72 -0.89
CA ALA A 203 7.87 -28.76 -1.69
C ALA A 203 8.32 -29.95 -0.81
N VAL A 204 8.92 -29.69 0.36
CA VAL A 204 9.31 -30.75 1.29
C VAL A 204 8.09 -31.44 1.93
N ALA A 205 7.04 -30.68 2.27
CA ALA A 205 5.81 -31.26 2.82
C ALA A 205 5.14 -32.25 1.85
N GLU A 206 5.09 -31.92 0.56
CA GLU A 206 4.58 -32.81 -0.49
C GLU A 206 5.44 -34.07 -0.63
N ALA A 207 6.77 -33.95 -0.52
CA ALA A 207 7.66 -35.11 -0.52
C ALA A 207 7.44 -36.03 0.69
N ILE A 208 7.21 -35.47 1.88
CA ILE A 208 6.85 -36.23 3.09
C ILE A 208 5.52 -36.96 2.88
N ALA A 209 4.51 -36.27 2.36
CA ALA A 209 3.19 -36.83 2.10
C ALA A 209 3.25 -37.98 1.08
N LEU A 210 4.05 -37.84 0.03
CA LEU A 210 4.26 -38.89 -0.97
C LEU A 210 4.88 -40.14 -0.35
N ARG A 211 5.98 -40.01 0.41
CA ARG A 211 6.62 -41.15 1.11
C ARG A 211 5.65 -41.85 2.06
N THR A 212 4.89 -41.07 2.81
CA THR A 212 3.85 -41.58 3.72
C THR A 212 2.81 -42.40 2.95
N SER A 213 2.34 -41.91 1.80
CA SER A 213 1.37 -42.63 0.96
C SER A 213 1.92 -43.92 0.34
N GLN A 214 3.25 -44.02 0.21
CA GLN A 214 3.96 -45.22 -0.27
C GLN A 214 4.24 -46.23 0.85
N GLY A 215 3.83 -45.93 2.10
CA GLY A 215 4.01 -46.81 3.25
C GLY A 215 5.40 -46.71 3.89
N GLU A 216 6.20 -45.70 3.54
CA GLU A 216 7.49 -45.46 4.16
C GLU A 216 7.32 -44.87 5.58
N SER A 217 8.20 -45.26 6.50
CA SER A 217 8.26 -44.66 7.83
C SER A 217 8.92 -43.28 7.72
N VAL A 218 8.16 -42.23 8.05
CA VAL A 218 8.67 -40.85 8.08
C VAL A 218 8.92 -40.41 9.53
N GLU A 219 10.05 -39.75 9.77
CA GLU A 219 10.43 -39.21 11.09
C GLU A 219 9.41 -38.19 11.61
N MET A 220 8.81 -37.43 10.68
CA MET A 220 7.92 -36.31 10.97
C MET A 220 6.81 -36.25 9.93
N THR A 221 5.58 -35.92 10.37
CA THR A 221 4.45 -35.74 9.44
C THR A 221 4.57 -34.45 8.65
N ALA A 222 3.83 -34.34 7.54
CA ALA A 222 3.81 -33.11 6.72
C ALA A 222 3.36 -31.88 7.54
N ASP A 223 2.40 -32.04 8.45
CA ASP A 223 1.91 -30.94 9.30
C ASP A 223 2.95 -30.51 10.34
N GLN A 224 3.64 -31.47 10.97
CA GLN A 224 4.74 -31.18 11.88
C GLN A 224 5.89 -30.47 11.16
N TRP A 225 6.21 -30.87 9.93
CA TRP A 225 7.19 -30.19 9.09
C TRP A 225 6.77 -28.75 8.78
N LEU A 226 5.52 -28.54 8.36
CA LEU A 226 5.00 -27.20 8.03
C LEU A 226 5.04 -26.27 9.26
N ALA A 227 4.76 -26.81 10.45
CA ALA A 227 4.88 -26.06 11.70
C ALA A 227 6.35 -25.69 12.01
N PHE A 228 7.29 -26.63 11.87
CA PHE A 228 8.72 -26.37 12.03
C PHE A 228 9.24 -25.32 11.03
N ALA A 229 8.93 -25.52 9.74
CA ALA A 229 9.46 -24.72 8.66
C ALA A 229 8.82 -23.32 8.57
N LYS A 230 7.77 -23.04 9.36
CA LYS A 230 7.09 -21.73 9.39
C LYS A 230 8.02 -20.57 9.76
N ARG A 231 9.02 -20.81 10.62
CA ARG A 231 9.99 -19.80 11.08
C ARG A 231 11.44 -20.20 10.80
N ALA A 232 11.68 -21.26 10.03
CA ALA A 232 13.02 -21.77 9.78
C ALA A 232 13.67 -21.08 8.57
N SER A 233 14.94 -20.73 8.69
CA SER A 233 15.75 -20.32 7.54
C SER A 233 15.87 -21.46 6.53
N TRP A 234 16.20 -21.16 5.28
CA TRP A 234 16.49 -22.19 4.28
C TRP A 234 17.62 -23.10 4.69
N PHE A 235 18.64 -22.60 5.39
CA PHE A 235 19.73 -23.44 5.89
C PHE A 235 19.19 -24.50 6.86
N ALA A 236 18.45 -24.07 7.88
CA ALA A 236 17.88 -24.98 8.88
C ALA A 236 16.85 -25.94 8.26
N ALA A 237 16.00 -25.45 7.36
CA ALA A 237 15.04 -26.27 6.65
C ALA A 237 15.74 -27.33 5.76
N ARG A 238 16.76 -26.95 5.00
CA ARG A 238 17.52 -27.87 4.15
C ARG A 238 18.27 -28.93 4.95
N GLU A 239 18.91 -28.56 6.06
CA GLU A 239 19.58 -29.52 6.94
C GLU A 239 18.59 -30.49 7.57
N LYS A 240 17.42 -30.02 8.01
CA LYS A 240 16.38 -30.91 8.56
C LYS A 240 15.77 -31.82 7.49
N ALA A 241 15.52 -31.31 6.28
CA ALA A 241 15.05 -32.14 5.17
C ALA A 241 16.08 -33.23 4.82
N LYS A 242 17.36 -32.86 4.77
CA LYS A 242 18.47 -33.78 4.50
C LYS A 242 18.62 -34.85 5.59
N SER A 243 18.42 -34.51 6.87
CA SER A 243 18.47 -35.51 7.95
C SER A 243 17.35 -36.55 7.84
N MET A 244 16.23 -36.20 7.21
CA MET A 244 15.13 -37.12 6.86
C MET A 244 15.33 -37.79 5.49
N GLU A 245 16.51 -37.63 4.90
CA GLU A 245 16.86 -38.11 3.55
C GLU A 245 15.95 -37.56 2.44
N ILE A 246 15.34 -36.40 2.66
CA ILE A 246 14.46 -35.75 1.68
C ILE A 246 15.25 -34.72 0.90
N THR A 247 15.30 -34.91 -0.43
CA THR A 247 15.86 -33.94 -1.37
C THR A 247 14.77 -33.52 -2.35
N VAL A 248 14.51 -32.22 -2.42
CA VAL A 248 13.55 -31.64 -3.36
C VAL A 248 14.29 -30.78 -4.38
N ARG A 249 13.83 -30.84 -5.64
CA ARG A 249 14.23 -29.86 -6.66
C ARG A 249 13.45 -28.59 -6.40
N TRP A 250 14.16 -27.50 -6.14
CA TRP A 250 13.55 -26.22 -5.83
C TRP A 250 14.55 -25.09 -6.10
N ASP A 251 14.16 -24.13 -6.93
CA ASP A 251 14.98 -22.97 -7.30
C ASP A 251 14.14 -21.69 -7.43
N CYS A 252 14.37 -20.71 -6.56
CA CYS A 252 13.73 -19.40 -6.62
C CYS A 252 14.36 -18.45 -7.66
N GLU A 253 15.59 -18.70 -8.11
CA GLU A 253 16.27 -17.83 -9.07
C GLU A 253 15.58 -17.84 -10.43
N LEU A 254 15.02 -18.98 -10.83
CA LEU A 254 14.28 -19.15 -12.08
C LEU A 254 12.96 -18.35 -12.10
N ALA A 255 12.38 -18.07 -10.94
CA ALA A 255 11.10 -17.37 -10.81
C ALA A 255 11.22 -15.84 -10.76
N LYS A 256 12.44 -15.29 -10.73
CA LYS A 256 12.65 -13.85 -10.59
C LYS A 256 12.05 -13.07 -11.76
N THR A 257 11.53 -11.88 -11.43
CA THR A 257 11.06 -10.91 -12.41
C THR A 257 12.22 -10.38 -13.27
N PRO A 258 11.96 -9.70 -14.39
CA PRO A 258 13.01 -9.07 -15.20
C PRO A 258 13.93 -8.13 -14.41
N GLU A 259 13.37 -7.39 -13.44
CA GLU A 259 14.08 -6.51 -12.51
C GLU A 259 14.93 -7.26 -11.49
N GLY A 260 14.66 -8.54 -11.28
CA GLY A 260 15.35 -9.39 -10.31
C GLY A 260 14.62 -9.59 -8.99
N TYR A 261 13.34 -9.22 -8.88
CA TYR A 261 12.57 -9.44 -7.65
C TYR A 261 12.18 -10.91 -7.50
N TYR A 262 12.18 -11.39 -6.27
CA TYR A 262 11.72 -12.73 -5.91
C TYR A 262 10.20 -12.75 -5.80
N GLN A 263 9.58 -13.84 -6.25
CA GLN A 263 8.15 -14.10 -6.03
C GLN A 263 7.94 -14.53 -4.58
N VAL A 264 6.90 -14.02 -3.92
CA VAL A 264 6.54 -14.40 -2.56
C VAL A 264 5.08 -14.81 -2.46
N GLN A 265 4.80 -15.72 -1.53
CA GLN A 265 3.47 -16.02 -1.07
C GLN A 265 3.04 -14.96 -0.05
N GLY A 266 2.42 -13.89 -0.55
CA GLY A 266 1.69 -12.94 0.29
C GLY A 266 0.56 -13.59 1.07
N GLY A 267 0.06 -12.87 2.06
CA GLY A 267 -1.11 -13.22 2.84
C GLY A 267 -0.95 -12.93 4.33
N LEU A 268 -2.00 -13.19 5.09
CA LEU A 268 -2.05 -12.97 6.52
C LEU A 268 -0.87 -13.62 7.28
N GLU A 269 -0.47 -14.85 6.92
CA GLU A 269 0.68 -15.51 7.57
C GLU A 269 1.98 -14.69 7.43
N TYR A 270 2.19 -14.08 6.26
CA TYR A 270 3.40 -13.30 6.00
C TYR A 270 3.34 -11.94 6.69
N ALA A 271 2.19 -11.27 6.66
CA ALA A 271 1.96 -10.03 7.39
C ALA A 271 2.16 -10.19 8.90
N ILE A 272 1.71 -11.30 9.49
CA ILE A 272 1.98 -11.64 10.90
C ILE A 272 3.48 -11.80 11.13
N ALA A 273 4.20 -12.54 10.27
CA ALA A 273 5.63 -12.78 10.44
C ALA A 273 6.46 -11.48 10.40
N LYS A 274 6.19 -10.61 9.42
CA LYS A 274 6.77 -9.26 9.30
C LYS A 274 6.47 -8.42 10.54
N SER A 275 5.20 -8.36 10.93
CA SER A 275 4.73 -7.54 12.05
C SER A 275 5.30 -7.99 13.40
N LEU A 276 5.43 -9.30 13.65
CA LEU A 276 6.07 -9.83 14.86
C LEU A 276 7.54 -9.44 14.94
N ALA A 277 8.25 -9.43 13.80
CA ALA A 277 9.65 -9.01 13.75
C ALA A 277 9.82 -7.50 13.94
N ALA A 278 8.89 -6.68 13.42
CA ALA A 278 8.87 -5.23 13.62
C ALA A 278 8.40 -4.80 15.03
N ALA A 279 7.65 -5.64 15.74
CA ALA A 279 7.00 -5.31 17.01
C ALA A 279 7.93 -4.70 18.08
N PRO A 280 9.19 -5.14 18.28
CA PRO A 280 10.10 -4.53 19.25
C PRO A 280 10.58 -3.13 18.87
N PHE A 281 10.42 -2.72 17.61
CA PHE A 281 10.95 -1.47 17.05
C PHE A 281 9.87 -0.41 16.77
N ALA A 282 8.60 -0.75 16.98
CA ALA A 282 7.46 0.14 16.75
C ALA A 282 6.49 0.15 17.92
N ASP A 283 5.82 1.28 18.10
CA ASP A 283 4.81 1.49 19.14
C ASP A 283 3.47 0.87 18.71
N ILE A 284 3.13 0.99 17.43
CA ILE A 284 1.90 0.49 16.82
C ILE A 284 2.24 -0.36 15.59
N LEU A 285 1.50 -1.45 15.37
CA LEU A 285 1.57 -2.26 14.15
C LEU A 285 0.32 -2.07 13.28
N TRP A 286 0.50 -2.09 11.97
CA TRP A 286 -0.57 -1.96 10.99
C TRP A 286 -0.34 -2.94 9.82
N MET A 287 -1.31 -3.82 9.58
CA MET A 287 -1.37 -4.60 8.34
C MET A 287 -2.28 -3.88 7.35
N GLU A 288 -1.76 -3.51 6.18
CA GLU A 288 -2.60 -3.03 5.08
C GLU A 288 -3.50 -4.19 4.60
N THR A 289 -4.79 -3.91 4.39
CA THR A 289 -5.76 -4.92 3.94
C THR A 289 -6.36 -4.55 2.59
N ALA A 290 -6.62 -5.55 1.75
CA ALA A 290 -7.33 -5.36 0.49
C ALA A 290 -8.85 -5.17 0.65
N THR A 291 -9.43 -5.61 1.79
CA THR A 291 -10.86 -5.49 2.09
C THR A 291 -11.11 -5.23 3.58
N ALA A 292 -12.31 -4.76 3.91
CA ALA A 292 -12.79 -4.66 5.29
C ALA A 292 -13.29 -6.02 5.78
N ASN A 293 -12.45 -6.77 6.51
CA ASN A 293 -12.75 -8.10 7.01
C ASN A 293 -12.37 -8.23 8.51
N LEU A 294 -13.38 -8.40 9.37
CA LEU A 294 -13.16 -8.54 10.83
C LEU A 294 -12.51 -9.87 11.22
N GLU A 295 -12.76 -10.96 10.48
CA GLU A 295 -12.18 -12.27 10.79
C GLU A 295 -10.67 -12.25 10.55
N GLU A 296 -10.24 -11.64 9.44
CA GLU A 296 -8.83 -11.44 9.13
C GLU A 296 -8.16 -10.48 10.13
N ALA A 297 -8.81 -9.36 10.46
CA ALA A 297 -8.32 -8.43 11.47
C ALA A 297 -8.16 -9.11 12.83
N LYS A 298 -9.11 -9.97 13.22
CA LYS A 298 -9.04 -10.76 14.45
C LYS A 298 -7.90 -11.76 14.42
N ALA A 299 -7.73 -12.50 13.33
CA ALA A 299 -6.65 -13.47 13.20
C ALA A 299 -5.25 -12.79 13.25
N PHE A 300 -5.12 -11.60 12.65
CA PHE A 300 -3.91 -10.78 12.80
C PHE A 300 -3.70 -10.35 14.26
N SER A 301 -4.72 -9.76 14.89
CA SER A 301 -4.68 -9.30 16.28
C SER A 301 -4.32 -10.43 17.25
N ASP A 302 -5.01 -11.57 17.20
CA ASP A 302 -4.78 -12.71 18.07
C ASP A 302 -3.33 -13.22 17.94
N ALA A 303 -2.79 -13.26 16.72
CA ALA A 303 -1.43 -13.72 16.47
C ALA A 303 -0.36 -12.75 17.00
N ILE A 304 -0.59 -11.43 16.88
CA ILE A 304 0.30 -10.43 17.47
C ILE A 304 0.23 -10.47 18.99
N HIS A 305 -0.98 -10.48 19.56
CA HIS A 305 -1.18 -10.43 21.02
C HIS A 305 -0.79 -11.72 21.73
N ALA A 306 -0.71 -12.85 21.02
CA ALA A 306 -0.14 -14.08 21.56
C ALA A 306 1.34 -13.94 21.96
N GLU A 307 2.11 -13.09 21.25
CA GLU A 307 3.54 -12.87 21.50
C GLU A 307 3.79 -11.51 22.19
N PHE A 308 2.98 -10.49 21.88
CA PHE A 308 3.06 -9.14 22.44
C PHE A 308 1.66 -8.66 22.91
N PRO A 309 1.19 -9.09 24.09
CA PRO A 309 -0.19 -8.85 24.55
C PRO A 309 -0.61 -7.38 24.66
N GLU A 310 0.35 -6.48 24.88
CA GLU A 310 0.11 -5.04 25.02
C GLU A 310 0.36 -4.24 23.73
N LYS A 311 0.67 -4.91 22.61
CA LYS A 311 0.99 -4.22 21.37
C LYS A 311 -0.25 -3.51 20.80
N MET A 312 -0.15 -2.20 20.65
CA MET A 312 -1.18 -1.40 19.99
C MET A 312 -1.23 -1.72 18.49
N LEU A 313 -2.44 -1.77 17.94
CA LEU A 313 -2.67 -1.97 16.51
C LEU A 313 -3.32 -0.73 15.89
N ALA A 314 -3.19 -0.58 14.58
CA ALA A 314 -3.93 0.38 13.77
C ALA A 314 -4.57 -0.29 12.56
N TYR A 315 -5.66 0.28 12.06
CA TYR A 315 -6.43 -0.27 10.95
C TYR A 315 -6.85 0.83 9.97
N ASN A 316 -6.61 0.61 8.68
CA ASN A 316 -7.07 1.51 7.62
C ASN A 316 -8.48 1.13 7.15
N LEU A 317 -9.37 2.11 7.10
CA LEU A 317 -10.72 2.01 6.54
C LEU A 317 -10.69 2.63 5.14
N SER A 318 -10.14 1.90 4.17
CA SER A 318 -9.87 2.45 2.84
C SER A 318 -11.15 2.96 2.15
N PRO A 319 -11.16 4.20 1.61
CA PRO A 319 -12.28 4.68 0.79
C PRO A 319 -12.45 3.93 -0.54
N SER A 320 -11.45 3.16 -0.99
CA SER A 320 -11.59 2.34 -2.20
C SER A 320 -12.33 1.02 -1.96
N PHE A 321 -12.62 0.67 -0.70
CA PHE A 321 -13.49 -0.45 -0.41
C PHE A 321 -14.92 -0.11 -0.80
N ASN A 322 -15.56 -0.98 -1.57
CA ASN A 322 -16.99 -0.88 -1.78
C ASN A 322 -17.72 -1.58 -0.62
N TRP A 323 -18.03 -0.79 0.42
CA TRP A 323 -18.70 -1.27 1.64
C TRP A 323 -20.05 -1.95 1.36
N ASP A 324 -20.84 -1.46 0.40
CA ASP A 324 -22.16 -2.03 0.07
C ASP A 324 -22.05 -3.43 -0.55
N THR A 325 -20.92 -3.74 -1.21
CA THR A 325 -20.70 -5.07 -1.82
C THR A 325 -20.09 -6.10 -0.87
N THR A 326 -19.77 -5.71 0.37
CA THR A 326 -19.23 -6.63 1.38
C THR A 326 -20.27 -7.64 1.88
N GLY A 327 -21.57 -7.35 1.69
CA GLY A 327 -22.67 -8.12 2.29
C GLY A 327 -22.91 -7.78 3.77
N MET A 328 -22.19 -6.81 4.35
CA MET A 328 -22.49 -6.30 5.68
C MET A 328 -23.82 -5.56 5.70
N THR A 329 -24.57 -5.73 6.78
CA THR A 329 -25.72 -4.89 7.11
C THR A 329 -25.26 -3.52 7.62
N ASP A 330 -26.14 -2.51 7.52
CA ASP A 330 -25.89 -1.17 8.08
C ASP A 330 -25.45 -1.21 9.56
N GLU A 331 -26.02 -2.13 10.34
CA GLU A 331 -25.67 -2.26 11.77
C GLU A 331 -24.26 -2.84 11.95
N GLN A 332 -23.85 -3.78 11.11
CA GLN A 332 -22.48 -4.29 11.11
C GLN A 332 -21.49 -3.19 10.71
N MET A 333 -21.81 -2.38 9.70
CA MET A 333 -20.95 -1.24 9.31
C MET A 333 -20.81 -0.22 10.44
N LYS A 334 -21.90 0.09 11.15
CA LYS A 334 -21.86 1.00 12.32
C LYS A 334 -21.00 0.47 13.45
N ARG A 335 -21.04 -0.84 13.70
CA ARG A 335 -20.27 -1.49 14.78
C ARG A 335 -18.85 -1.83 14.39
N PHE A 336 -18.50 -1.85 13.10
CA PHE A 336 -17.18 -2.23 12.62
C PHE A 336 -16.03 -1.50 13.34
N PRO A 337 -16.07 -0.16 13.56
CA PRO A 337 -15.02 0.52 14.32
C PRO A 337 -14.95 0.11 15.80
N GLU A 338 -16.08 -0.20 16.44
CA GLU A 338 -16.14 -0.68 17.82
C GLU A 338 -15.53 -2.09 17.93
N GLU A 339 -15.85 -2.97 16.99
CA GLU A 339 -15.29 -4.32 16.93
C GLU A 339 -13.78 -4.31 16.71
N LEU A 340 -13.26 -3.43 15.83
CA LEU A 340 -11.82 -3.21 15.71
C LEU A 340 -11.17 -2.76 17.03
N GLY A 341 -11.82 -1.86 17.77
CA GLY A 341 -11.35 -1.40 19.07
C GLY A 341 -11.21 -2.54 20.09
N LYS A 342 -12.13 -3.51 20.08
CA LYS A 342 -12.09 -4.72 20.94
C LYS A 342 -10.91 -5.64 20.59
N LEU A 343 -10.40 -5.57 19.37
CA LEU A 343 -9.21 -6.29 18.90
C LEU A 343 -7.90 -5.53 19.18
N GLY A 344 -7.94 -4.43 19.94
CA GLY A 344 -6.75 -3.63 20.26
C GLY A 344 -6.28 -2.70 19.13
N ALA A 345 -7.10 -2.48 18.09
CA ALA A 345 -6.87 -1.45 17.09
C ALA A 345 -7.28 -0.07 17.65
N VAL A 346 -6.30 0.64 18.21
CA VAL A 346 -6.50 1.89 18.96
C VAL A 346 -6.54 3.13 18.08
N PHE A 347 -6.06 3.02 16.84
CA PHE A 347 -6.08 4.10 15.85
C PHE A 347 -6.59 3.58 14.51
N ASN A 348 -7.83 3.94 14.18
CA ASN A 348 -8.52 3.50 12.97
C ASN A 348 -8.83 4.73 12.12
N PHE A 349 -8.54 4.70 10.82
CA PHE A 349 -8.56 5.91 10.00
C PHE A 349 -9.05 5.66 8.57
N ILE A 350 -9.81 6.61 8.04
CA ILE A 350 -10.19 6.67 6.63
C ILE A 350 -9.13 7.52 5.91
N THR A 351 -8.19 6.86 5.21
CA THR A 351 -6.96 7.45 4.65
C THR A 351 -7.17 8.80 3.95
N TYR A 352 -7.88 8.82 2.84
CA TYR A 352 -8.16 10.01 2.03
C TYR A 352 -9.65 10.39 2.05
N GLY A 353 -10.34 10.16 3.17
CA GLY A 353 -11.76 10.50 3.33
C GLY A 353 -12.06 11.99 3.12
N GLY A 354 -11.12 12.87 3.52
CA GLY A 354 -11.20 14.31 3.27
C GLY A 354 -11.25 14.66 1.78
N HIS A 355 -10.46 13.98 0.95
CA HIS A 355 -10.48 14.17 -0.51
C HIS A 355 -11.82 13.73 -1.12
N GLN A 356 -12.41 12.65 -0.63
CA GLN A 356 -13.71 12.15 -1.13
C GLN A 356 -14.84 13.15 -0.86
N ILE A 357 -14.92 13.68 0.37
CA ILE A 357 -15.98 14.64 0.72
C ILE A 357 -15.78 16.02 0.07
N ASP A 358 -14.54 16.41 -0.22
CA ASP A 358 -14.23 17.65 -0.94
C ASP A 358 -14.74 17.59 -2.39
N GLY A 359 -14.43 16.50 -3.10
CA GLY A 359 -14.93 16.28 -4.47
C GLY A 359 -16.46 16.30 -4.54
N LEU A 360 -17.13 15.54 -3.66
CA LEU A 360 -18.60 15.52 -3.61
C LEU A 360 -19.19 16.91 -3.31
N ALA A 361 -18.64 17.62 -2.32
CA ALA A 361 -19.14 18.95 -1.95
C ALA A 361 -18.98 19.97 -3.09
N ALA A 362 -17.87 19.90 -3.83
CA ALA A 362 -17.62 20.76 -4.97
C ALA A 362 -18.55 20.44 -6.15
N GLU A 363 -18.74 19.16 -6.48
CA GLU A 363 -19.66 18.70 -7.54
C GLU A 363 -21.10 19.11 -7.26
N ASP A 364 -21.59 18.85 -6.05
CA ASP A 364 -22.95 19.21 -5.62
C ASP A 364 -23.16 20.73 -5.70
N PHE A 365 -22.23 21.53 -5.17
CA PHE A 365 -22.38 22.97 -5.13
C PHE A 365 -22.26 23.61 -6.52
N ALA A 366 -21.30 23.17 -7.34
CA ALA A 366 -21.15 23.66 -8.71
C ALA A 366 -22.38 23.35 -9.57
N THR A 367 -22.94 22.14 -9.43
CA THR A 367 -24.16 21.73 -10.12
C THR A 367 -25.35 22.57 -9.68
N ALA A 368 -25.56 22.74 -8.37
CA ALA A 368 -26.64 23.55 -7.83
C ALA A 368 -26.51 25.03 -8.22
N LEU A 369 -25.30 25.58 -8.24
CA LEU A 369 -25.05 26.96 -8.66
C LEU A 369 -25.38 27.17 -10.13
N ARG A 370 -25.05 26.21 -11.00
CA ARG A 370 -25.41 26.24 -12.42
C ARG A 370 -26.92 26.16 -12.67
N GLN A 371 -27.63 25.36 -11.89
CA GLN A 371 -29.07 25.13 -12.08
C GLN A 371 -29.93 26.20 -11.41
N ASP A 372 -29.59 26.59 -10.18
CA ASP A 372 -30.43 27.40 -9.31
C ASP A 372 -29.83 28.78 -8.97
N GLY A 373 -28.65 29.12 -9.50
CA GLY A 373 -27.97 30.38 -9.21
C GLY A 373 -27.76 30.59 -7.71
N MET A 374 -28.01 31.81 -7.21
CA MET A 374 -27.76 32.19 -5.81
C MET A 374 -28.65 31.48 -4.78
N LEU A 375 -29.71 30.78 -5.21
CA LEU A 375 -30.49 29.94 -4.31
C LEU A 375 -29.63 28.82 -3.71
N SER A 376 -28.62 28.34 -4.45
CA SER A 376 -27.63 27.37 -3.95
C SER A 376 -26.90 27.88 -2.71
N LEU A 377 -26.35 29.10 -2.75
CA LEU A 377 -25.68 29.71 -1.60
C LEU A 377 -26.67 29.96 -0.45
N ALA A 378 -27.90 30.40 -0.73
CA ALA A 378 -28.91 30.59 0.30
C ALA A 378 -29.26 29.27 1.01
N ARG A 379 -29.34 28.15 0.29
CA ARG A 379 -29.53 26.80 0.86
C ARG A 379 -28.34 26.38 1.72
N LEU A 380 -27.10 26.61 1.27
CA LEU A 380 -25.89 26.36 2.06
C LEU A 380 -25.89 27.16 3.38
N GLN A 381 -26.19 28.46 3.31
CA GLN A 381 -26.28 29.31 4.49
C GLN A 381 -27.41 28.90 5.45
N ARG A 382 -28.56 28.43 4.92
CA ARG A 382 -29.63 27.84 5.74
C ARG A 382 -29.12 26.60 6.49
N LYS A 383 -28.36 25.73 5.82
CA LYS A 383 -27.74 24.55 6.44
C LYS A 383 -26.75 24.93 7.54
N PHE A 384 -25.89 25.94 7.33
CA PHE A 384 -25.00 26.45 8.39
C PHE A 384 -25.77 26.97 9.60
N ARG A 385 -26.89 27.67 9.42
CA ARG A 385 -27.73 28.14 10.53
C ARG A 385 -28.41 26.98 11.26
N LEU A 386 -28.94 26.00 10.52
CA LEU A 386 -29.61 24.83 11.10
C LEU A 386 -28.68 23.97 11.96
N LEU A 387 -27.44 23.77 11.50
CA LEU A 387 -26.41 22.98 12.20
C LEU A 387 -25.60 23.81 13.21
N GLU A 388 -25.89 25.10 13.35
CA GLU A 388 -25.10 26.03 14.16
C GLU A 388 -23.59 26.07 13.83
N SER A 389 -23.24 25.80 12.58
CA SER A 389 -21.86 25.71 12.12
C SER A 389 -21.11 27.03 12.34
N PRO A 390 -19.84 27.01 12.79
CA PRO A 390 -19.04 28.23 12.95
C PRO A 390 -18.76 28.94 11.61
N TYR A 391 -18.93 28.25 10.48
CA TYR A 391 -18.87 28.86 9.14
C TYR A 391 -19.98 29.88 8.88
N ARG A 392 -21.01 29.98 9.74
CA ARG A 392 -22.02 31.04 9.68
C ARG A 392 -21.45 32.45 9.95
N THR A 393 -20.32 32.53 10.66
CA THR A 393 -19.61 33.77 10.98
C THR A 393 -18.14 33.66 10.52
N PRO A 394 -17.88 33.64 9.20
CA PRO A 394 -16.57 33.28 8.66
C PRO A 394 -15.44 34.21 9.12
N GLN A 395 -15.73 35.51 9.33
CA GLN A 395 -14.75 36.47 9.87
C GLN A 395 -14.34 36.12 11.32
N THR A 396 -15.28 35.64 12.14
CA THR A 396 -15.00 35.18 13.50
C THR A 396 -14.23 33.87 13.47
N LEU A 397 -14.63 32.93 12.62
CA LEU A 397 -13.97 31.62 12.46
C LEU A 397 -12.47 31.76 12.17
N VAL A 398 -12.07 32.68 11.29
CA VAL A 398 -10.65 32.94 10.96
C VAL A 398 -9.92 33.80 11.99
N GLY A 399 -10.54 34.09 13.14
CA GLY A 399 -9.91 34.79 14.25
C GLY A 399 -9.98 36.31 14.20
N GLY A 400 -10.95 36.90 13.48
CA GLY A 400 -11.15 38.34 13.39
C GLY A 400 -11.10 39.09 14.73
N PRO A 401 -11.84 38.65 15.77
CA PRO A 401 -11.79 39.31 17.09
C PRO A 401 -10.39 39.37 17.71
N ARG A 402 -9.56 38.35 17.50
CA ARG A 402 -8.18 38.32 17.99
C ARG A 402 -7.32 39.35 17.24
N LEU A 403 -7.52 39.51 15.94
CA LEU A 403 -6.79 40.48 15.12
C LEU A 403 -7.19 41.92 15.45
N ASP A 404 -8.47 42.18 15.72
CA ASP A 404 -8.93 43.49 16.19
C ASP A 404 -8.32 43.84 17.56
N ALA A 405 -8.30 42.88 18.49
CA ALA A 405 -7.63 43.06 19.77
C ALA A 405 -6.12 43.31 19.61
N ALA A 406 -5.46 42.62 18.66
CA ALA A 406 -4.05 42.84 18.35
C ALA A 406 -3.80 44.25 17.76
N LEU A 407 -4.68 44.74 16.88
CA LEU A 407 -4.61 46.11 16.36
C LEU A 407 -4.77 47.15 17.48
N MET A 408 -5.73 46.93 18.39
CA MET A 408 -5.93 47.80 19.55
C MET A 408 -4.73 47.79 20.48
N ALA A 409 -4.09 46.64 20.69
CA ALA A 409 -2.87 46.55 21.48
C ALA A 409 -1.69 47.26 20.79
N ALA A 410 -1.44 46.97 19.51
CA ALA A 410 -0.32 47.51 18.75
C ALA A 410 -0.40 49.04 18.53
N SER A 411 -1.61 49.58 18.38
CA SER A 411 -1.83 51.02 18.20
C SER A 411 -1.96 51.79 19.52
N GLY A 412 -1.90 51.13 20.67
CA GLY A 412 -2.28 51.77 21.94
C GLY A 412 -3.72 52.30 21.92
N ARG A 413 -4.61 51.61 21.19
CA ARG A 413 -6.03 51.95 20.97
C ARG A 413 -6.26 53.27 20.22
N THR A 414 -5.26 53.77 19.50
CA THR A 414 -5.37 55.00 18.70
C THR A 414 -5.84 54.77 17.26
N ALA A 415 -5.75 53.52 16.75
CA ALA A 415 -6.29 53.16 15.44
C ALA A 415 -7.82 53.41 15.42
N THR A 416 -8.28 54.27 14.51
CA THR A 416 -9.70 54.62 14.41
C THR A 416 -10.47 53.48 13.73
N THR A 417 -11.34 52.79 14.50
CA THR A 417 -12.24 51.73 14.00
C THR A 417 -13.71 52.14 14.01
N LYS A 418 -14.01 53.34 14.52
CA LYS A 418 -15.36 53.92 14.54
C LYS A 418 -15.47 54.98 13.46
N SER A 419 -16.53 54.93 12.66
CA SER A 419 -16.84 56.00 11.71
C SER A 419 -17.59 57.14 12.40
N MET A 420 -17.38 58.38 11.94
CA MET A 420 -18.21 59.51 12.35
C MET A 420 -19.43 59.59 11.42
N GLY A 421 -20.62 59.50 12.01
CA GLY A 421 -21.91 59.70 11.36
C GLY A 421 -22.93 58.58 11.54
N LYS A 422 -24.16 58.90 11.98
CA LYS A 422 -25.31 57.95 11.96
C LYS A 422 -25.76 57.71 10.51
N GLY A 423 -25.05 56.82 9.79
CA GLY A 423 -25.15 56.73 8.33
C GLY A 423 -24.90 58.07 7.60
N SER A 424 -24.14 58.99 8.22
CA SER A 424 -24.51 60.43 8.31
C SER A 424 -25.02 61.12 7.04
N THR A 425 -26.34 61.15 6.91
CA THR A 425 -27.15 62.28 6.43
C THR A 425 -27.42 63.30 7.55
N GLN A 426 -26.46 63.53 8.45
CA GLN A 426 -26.60 64.50 9.54
C GLN A 426 -26.05 65.88 9.14
N HIS A 427 -26.41 66.36 7.95
CA HIS A 427 -26.32 67.76 7.50
C HIS A 427 -27.28 68.02 6.31
N GLN A 428 -28.52 67.50 6.34
CA GLN A 428 -29.48 67.90 5.30
C GLN A 428 -30.14 69.27 5.56
N HIS A 429 -29.98 69.85 6.75
CA HIS A 429 -30.39 71.23 7.00
C HIS A 429 -29.29 71.99 7.75
N LEU A 430 -28.81 73.08 7.15
CA LEU A 430 -28.17 74.16 7.87
C LEU A 430 -29.28 74.98 8.54
N VAL A 431 -28.99 75.61 9.69
CA VAL A 431 -29.91 76.52 10.43
C VAL A 431 -30.57 77.59 9.53
N GLN A 432 -30.00 77.86 8.35
CA GLN A 432 -30.47 78.85 7.37
C GLN A 432 -31.66 78.38 6.51
N THR A 433 -32.10 77.11 6.60
CA THR A 433 -33.13 76.53 5.70
C THR A 433 -34.43 76.08 6.38
N GLU A 434 -34.69 76.43 7.65
CA GLU A 434 -35.88 75.99 8.39
C GLU A 434 -37.08 76.97 8.38
N LEU A 435 -37.04 78.06 7.59
CA LEU A 435 -38.18 78.97 7.45
C LEU A 435 -38.53 79.17 5.97
N PRO A 436 -39.61 78.54 5.46
CA PRO A 436 -40.23 78.98 4.21
C PRO A 436 -41.07 80.25 4.46
N PRO A 437 -41.29 81.07 3.40
CA PRO A 437 -41.96 82.39 3.48
C PRO A 437 -43.41 82.36 3.94
#